data_AF-W1X844-F1
#
_entry.id   AF-W1X844-F1
#
_cell.length_a   1.000
_cell.length_b   1.000
_cell.length_c   1.000
_cell.angle_alpha   90.00
_cell.angle_beta   90.00
_cell.angle_gamma   90.00
#
_symmetry.space_group_name_H-M   'P 1'
#
loop_
_entity.id
_entity.type
_entity.pdbx_description
1 polymer ?
#
loop_
_entity_poly.entity_id
_entity_poly.type
_entity_poly.pdbx_seq_one_letter_code
_entity_poly.pdbx_strand_id
1 'polypeptide(L)'
;MDKKQVTDLRSELLDSRFGAKSISTIAESKRFPLHEMRDDVAFQIINDELYLDGNARQNLATFCQTWDDENVHKLMDLSINKNWIDKEEYPQSAAIDLRCVNMVADLWHAPAPKNGQAVGTNTIGSSEACMLGGMAMKWRWRKRME
;
A
#
# COMPACT_ATOMS: atom_id res chain seq x y z
N MET A 1 29.66 -6.32 -32.49
CA MET A 1 29.50 -7.27 -31.37
C MET A 1 30.34 -8.49 -31.65
N ASP A 2 31.08 -8.98 -30.66
CA ASP A 2 31.76 -10.28 -30.74
C ASP A 2 30.72 -11.42 -30.63
N LYS A 3 31.05 -12.61 -31.16
CA LYS A 3 30.19 -13.81 -31.14
C LYS A 3 29.66 -14.11 -29.74
N LYS A 4 30.49 -13.92 -28.70
CA LYS A 4 30.10 -14.11 -27.29
C LYS A 4 28.97 -13.17 -26.87
N GLN A 5 29.04 -11.90 -27.27
CA GLN A 5 28.01 -10.92 -26.93
C GLN A 5 26.68 -11.25 -27.63
N VAL A 6 26.74 -11.76 -28.87
CA VAL A 6 25.55 -12.22 -29.60
C VAL A 6 24.93 -13.45 -28.93
N THR A 7 25.75 -14.40 -28.47
CA THR A 7 25.24 -15.58 -27.75
C THR A 7 24.66 -15.22 -26.38
N ASP A 8 25.28 -14.27 -25.65
CA ASP A 8 24.78 -13.82 -24.35
C ASP A 8 23.39 -13.16 -24.48
N LEU A 9 23.20 -12.28 -25.47
CA LEU A 9 21.87 -11.69 -25.74
C LEU A 9 20.84 -12.74 -26.16
N ARG A 10 21.26 -13.76 -26.91
CA ARG A 10 20.37 -14.87 -27.29
C ARG A 10 19.92 -15.65 -26.06
N SER A 11 20.83 -15.94 -25.14
CA SER A 11 20.51 -16.60 -23.86
C SER A 11 19.58 -15.74 -23.00
N GLU A 12 19.86 -14.44 -22.88
CA GLU A 12 19.00 -13.51 -22.15
C GLU A 12 17.55 -13.48 -22.69
N LEU A 13 17.38 -13.63 -24.01
CA LEU A 13 16.07 -13.69 -24.65
C LEU A 13 15.37 -15.05 -24.51
N LEU A 14 16.11 -16.16 -24.59
CA LEU A 14 15.53 -17.50 -24.76
C LEU A 14 15.56 -18.37 -23.50
N ASP A 15 16.42 -18.08 -22.53
CA ASP A 15 16.57 -18.90 -21.34
C ASP A 15 15.32 -18.76 -20.43
N SER A 16 14.89 -19.89 -19.88
CA SER A 16 13.86 -19.89 -18.83
C SER A 16 14.38 -19.14 -17.59
N ARG A 17 13.48 -18.59 -16.76
CA ARG A 17 13.86 -17.71 -15.63
C ARG A 17 14.88 -18.33 -14.66
N PHE A 18 14.78 -19.65 -14.39
CA PHE A 18 15.70 -20.35 -13.48
C PHE A 18 16.98 -20.83 -14.18
N GLY A 19 17.02 -20.84 -15.52
CA GLY A 19 18.24 -21.09 -16.29
C GLY A 19 18.99 -19.81 -16.68
N ALA A 20 18.34 -18.66 -16.58
CA ALA A 20 18.89 -17.37 -16.97
C ALA A 20 20.08 -16.98 -16.08
N LYS A 21 21.14 -16.44 -16.70
CA LYS A 21 22.33 -15.98 -15.97
C LYS A 21 22.02 -14.92 -14.90
N SER A 22 20.99 -14.10 -15.10
CA SER A 22 20.59 -13.03 -14.18
C SER A 22 20.15 -13.53 -12.80
N ILE A 23 19.64 -14.77 -12.69
CA ILE A 23 19.23 -15.35 -11.39
C ILE A 23 20.39 -16.00 -10.62
N SER A 24 21.59 -16.08 -11.22
CA SER A 24 22.72 -16.83 -10.64
C SER A 24 23.44 -16.10 -9.50
N THR A 25 23.05 -14.87 -9.18
CA THR A 25 23.65 -14.05 -8.13
C THR A 25 22.64 -13.72 -7.04
N ILE A 26 23.12 -13.57 -5.81
CA ILE A 26 22.33 -13.06 -4.69
C ILE A 26 21.87 -11.62 -5.00
N ALA A 27 20.65 -11.27 -4.60
CA ALA A 27 20.10 -9.94 -4.77
C ALA A 27 21.00 -8.85 -4.12
N GLU A 28 21.13 -7.70 -4.80
CA GLU A 28 21.88 -6.55 -4.28
C GLU A 28 21.13 -5.94 -3.09
N SER A 29 21.85 -5.69 -1.99
CA SER A 29 21.24 -5.25 -0.72
C SER A 29 21.89 -4.00 -0.13
N LYS A 30 22.88 -3.40 -0.81
CA LYS A 30 23.71 -2.30 -0.27
C LYS A 30 23.84 -1.10 -1.19
N ARG A 31 23.72 -1.25 -2.50
CA ARG A 31 23.89 -0.16 -3.48
C ARG A 31 22.80 -0.17 -4.53
N PHE A 32 22.62 0.97 -5.20
CA PHE A 32 21.73 1.06 -6.35
C PHE A 32 22.33 0.23 -7.51
N PRO A 33 21.58 -0.74 -8.09
CA PRO A 33 22.07 -1.55 -9.20
C PRO A 33 22.42 -0.69 -10.43
N LEU A 34 23.53 -1.00 -11.11
CA LEU A 34 23.97 -0.25 -12.29
C LEU A 34 23.21 -0.63 -13.57
N HIS A 35 22.73 -1.88 -13.65
CA HIS A 35 22.14 -2.45 -14.85
C HIS A 35 20.70 -2.86 -14.60
N GLU A 36 19.90 -2.78 -15.65
CA GLU A 36 18.58 -3.38 -15.70
C GLU A 36 18.69 -4.91 -15.63
N MET A 37 17.59 -5.55 -15.24
CA MET A 37 17.44 -7.00 -15.24
C MET A 37 16.08 -7.35 -15.83
N ARG A 38 15.97 -8.53 -16.42
CA ARG A 38 14.70 -9.07 -16.92
C ARG A 38 13.65 -9.09 -15.79
N ASP A 39 12.46 -8.58 -16.09
CA ASP A 39 11.39 -8.31 -15.11
C ASP A 39 10.85 -9.59 -14.47
N ASP A 40 10.73 -10.68 -15.24
CA ASP A 40 10.28 -11.98 -14.75
C ASP A 40 11.24 -12.59 -13.71
N VAL A 41 12.54 -12.39 -13.89
CA VAL A 41 13.57 -12.81 -12.91
C VAL A 41 13.53 -11.92 -11.68
N ALA A 42 13.33 -10.61 -11.85
CA ALA A 42 13.24 -9.66 -10.74
C ALA A 42 12.05 -9.97 -9.85
N PHE A 43 10.89 -10.20 -10.46
CA PHE A 43 9.69 -10.66 -9.78
C PHE A 43 9.92 -11.99 -9.07
N GLN A 44 10.52 -12.98 -9.74
CA GLN A 44 10.70 -14.32 -9.17
C GLN A 44 11.58 -14.31 -7.92
N ILE A 45 12.71 -13.58 -7.95
CA ILE A 45 13.61 -13.48 -6.79
C ILE A 45 12.87 -12.90 -5.58
N ILE A 46 12.18 -11.76 -5.76
CA ILE A 46 11.45 -11.10 -4.68
C ILE A 46 10.28 -11.98 -4.20
N ASN A 47 9.54 -12.59 -5.11
CA ASN A 47 8.45 -13.51 -4.76
C ASN A 47 8.95 -14.70 -3.92
N ASP A 48 10.10 -15.28 -4.26
CA ASP A 48 10.65 -16.43 -3.54
C ASP A 48 11.16 -16.05 -2.14
N GLU A 49 11.71 -14.84 -1.97
CA GLU A 49 12.08 -14.31 -0.66
C GLU A 49 10.86 -14.15 0.26
N LEU A 50 9.71 -13.70 -0.27
CA LEU A 50 8.49 -13.47 0.51
C LEU A 50 7.87 -14.74 1.11
N TYR A 51 8.25 -15.94 0.66
CA TYR A 51 7.82 -17.17 1.34
C TYR A 51 8.35 -17.27 2.79
N LEU A 52 9.42 -16.54 3.13
CA LEU A 52 9.98 -16.51 4.48
C LEU A 52 9.12 -15.72 5.48
N ASP A 53 8.14 -14.93 5.02
CA ASP A 53 7.18 -14.25 5.91
C ASP A 53 6.20 -15.24 6.58
N GLY A 54 6.09 -16.46 6.05
CA GLY A 54 5.14 -17.46 6.48
C GLY A 54 3.71 -17.22 5.95
N ASN A 55 2.75 -18.01 6.42
CA ASN A 55 1.37 -17.90 5.96
C ASN A 55 0.56 -16.97 6.89
N ALA A 56 0.17 -15.79 6.37
CA ALA A 56 -0.58 -14.79 7.13
C ALA A 56 -1.91 -15.32 7.72
N ARG A 57 -2.56 -16.31 7.11
CA ARG A 57 -3.80 -16.93 7.62
C ARG A 57 -3.57 -17.72 8.91
N GLN A 58 -2.34 -18.12 9.19
CA GLN A 58 -1.94 -18.83 10.40
C GLN A 58 -1.38 -17.90 11.47
N ASN A 59 -1.28 -16.59 11.19
CA ASN A 59 -0.84 -15.61 12.17
C ASN A 59 -1.99 -15.26 13.13
N LEU A 60 -1.90 -15.76 14.36
CA LEU A 60 -2.88 -15.50 15.43
C LEU A 60 -2.47 -14.35 16.37
N ALA A 61 -1.35 -13.68 16.10
CA ALA A 61 -0.84 -12.58 16.93
C ALA A 61 -1.31 -11.20 16.43
N THR A 62 -1.64 -11.07 15.15
CA THR A 62 -2.05 -9.79 14.55
C THR A 62 -3.54 -9.51 14.74
N PHE A 63 -3.88 -8.22 14.82
CA PHE A 63 -5.26 -7.72 14.77
C PHE A 63 -5.66 -7.24 13.37
N CYS A 64 -4.72 -7.16 12.42
CA CYS A 64 -5.00 -6.75 11.05
C CYS A 64 -5.70 -7.86 10.26
N GLN A 65 -6.50 -7.47 9.26
CA GLN A 65 -7.12 -8.42 8.33
C GLN A 65 -6.06 -9.16 7.51
N THR A 66 -6.29 -10.47 7.30
CA THR A 66 -5.41 -11.35 6.50
C THR A 66 -6.18 -12.14 5.44
N TRP A 67 -7.43 -11.76 5.20
CA TRP A 67 -8.27 -12.24 4.12
C TRP A 67 -9.27 -11.16 3.73
N ASP A 68 -9.42 -10.95 2.43
CA ASP A 68 -10.38 -10.04 1.81
C ASP A 68 -11.11 -10.78 0.68
N ASP A 69 -12.34 -10.36 0.38
CA ASP A 69 -13.10 -10.99 -0.70
C ASP A 69 -12.59 -10.59 -2.10
N GLU A 70 -13.05 -11.31 -3.13
CA GLU A 70 -12.62 -11.08 -4.52
C GLU A 70 -12.97 -9.66 -5.04
N ASN A 71 -14.05 -9.06 -4.54
CA ASN A 71 -14.46 -7.72 -4.96
C ASN A 71 -13.53 -6.66 -4.37
N VAL A 72 -13.08 -6.84 -3.13
CA VAL A 72 -12.07 -5.97 -2.51
C VAL A 72 -10.75 -6.03 -3.30
N HIS A 73 -10.29 -7.23 -3.69
CA HIS A 73 -9.11 -7.37 -4.54
C HIS A 73 -9.25 -6.58 -5.87
N LYS A 74 -10.40 -6.69 -6.55
CA LYS A 74 -10.69 -5.95 -7.79
C LYS A 74 -10.69 -4.44 -7.57
N LEU A 75 -11.32 -3.96 -6.49
CA LEU A 75 -11.41 -2.53 -6.19
C LEU A 75 -10.04 -1.93 -5.86
N MET A 76 -9.20 -2.67 -5.11
CA MET A 76 -7.85 -2.23 -4.77
C MET A 76 -6.96 -2.13 -6.01
N ASP A 77 -7.00 -3.12 -6.91
CA ASP A 77 -6.26 -3.09 -8.17
C ASP A 77 -6.72 -1.94 -9.08
N LEU A 78 -8.03 -1.74 -9.23
CA LEU A 78 -8.60 -0.60 -9.98
C LEU A 78 -8.22 0.78 -9.40
N SER A 79 -7.85 0.84 -8.13
CA SER A 79 -7.64 2.08 -7.38
C SER A 79 -6.18 2.35 -7.02
N ILE A 80 -5.24 1.46 -7.37
CA ILE A 80 -3.82 1.56 -6.97
C ILE A 80 -3.15 2.88 -7.40
N ASN A 81 -3.63 3.49 -8.49
CA ASN A 81 -3.11 4.75 -9.03
C ASN A 81 -3.97 5.98 -8.67
N LYS A 82 -4.91 5.87 -7.72
CA LYS A 82 -5.75 7.00 -7.28
C LYS A 82 -5.16 7.61 -6.01
N ASN A 83 -4.83 8.90 -6.06
CA ASN A 83 -4.24 9.58 -4.91
C ASN A 83 -5.32 10.12 -3.97
N TRP A 84 -5.39 9.61 -2.74
CA TRP A 84 -6.43 10.01 -1.78
C TRP A 84 -6.40 11.50 -1.41
N ILE A 85 -5.22 12.13 -1.35
CA ILE A 85 -5.10 13.54 -0.95
C ILE A 85 -5.61 14.49 -2.03
N ASP A 86 -5.63 14.05 -3.29
CA ASP A 86 -6.00 14.87 -4.42
C ASP A 86 -7.52 14.86 -4.66
N LYS A 87 -8.21 15.71 -3.89
CA LYS A 87 -9.68 15.75 -3.86
C LYS A 87 -10.29 16.32 -5.16
N GLU A 88 -9.54 17.12 -5.90
CA GLU A 88 -10.00 17.73 -7.15
C GLU A 88 -9.81 16.77 -8.34
N GLU A 89 -8.70 16.02 -8.39
CA GLU A 89 -8.48 15.01 -9.45
C GLU A 89 -9.34 13.76 -9.25
N TYR A 90 -9.60 13.37 -8.00
CA TYR A 90 -10.39 12.18 -7.66
C TYR A 90 -11.64 12.51 -6.81
N PRO A 91 -12.57 13.34 -7.34
CA PRO A 91 -13.67 13.89 -6.55
C PRO A 91 -14.66 12.82 -6.08
N GLN A 92 -14.84 11.75 -6.86
CA GLN A 92 -15.73 10.66 -6.46
C GLN A 92 -15.12 9.78 -5.35
N SER A 93 -13.79 9.60 -5.34
CA SER A 93 -13.10 8.95 -4.22
C SER A 93 -13.23 9.78 -2.94
N ALA A 94 -13.07 11.10 -3.05
CA ALA A 94 -13.30 12.03 -1.94
C ALA A 94 -14.75 12.01 -1.44
N ALA A 95 -15.73 11.93 -2.34
CA ALA A 95 -17.13 11.80 -1.95
C ALA A 95 -17.43 10.49 -1.22
N ILE A 96 -16.80 9.37 -1.62
CA ILE A 96 -16.93 8.09 -0.89
C ILE A 96 -16.32 8.21 0.52
N ASP A 97 -15.15 8.83 0.65
CA ASP A 97 -14.49 9.10 1.93
C ASP A 97 -15.41 9.86 2.91
N LEU A 98 -16.04 10.96 2.45
CA LEU A 98 -16.97 11.75 3.26
C LEU A 98 -18.23 10.97 3.66
N ARG A 99 -18.71 10.05 2.82
CA ARG A 99 -19.81 9.14 3.17
C ARG A 99 -19.40 8.18 4.28
N CYS A 100 -18.19 7.61 4.20
CA CYS A 100 -17.66 6.74 5.26
C CYS A 100 -17.54 7.50 6.59
N VAL A 101 -17.10 8.76 6.58
CA VAL A 101 -17.08 9.60 7.79
C VAL A 101 -18.48 9.74 8.41
N ASN A 102 -19.50 9.99 7.59
CA ASN A 102 -20.88 10.07 8.08
C ASN A 102 -21.37 8.73 8.66
N MET A 103 -21.10 7.62 7.98
CA MET A 103 -21.52 6.29 8.43
C MET A 103 -20.85 5.89 9.75
N VAL A 104 -19.55 6.18 9.92
CA VAL A 104 -18.83 5.88 11.18
C VAL A 104 -19.29 6.80 12.31
N ALA A 105 -19.55 8.08 12.03
CA ALA A 105 -20.10 9.00 13.02
C ALA A 105 -21.49 8.57 13.51
N ASP A 106 -22.35 8.15 12.60
CA ASP A 106 -23.68 7.59 12.91
C ASP A 106 -23.57 6.32 13.76
N LEU A 107 -22.68 5.39 13.37
CA LEU A 107 -22.41 4.15 14.11
C LEU A 107 -21.96 4.40 15.57
N TRP A 108 -21.24 5.50 15.81
CA TRP A 108 -20.81 5.92 17.15
C TRP A 108 -21.77 6.89 17.85
N HIS A 109 -22.99 7.05 17.33
CA HIS A 109 -24.04 7.90 17.89
C HIS A 109 -23.59 9.37 18.07
N ALA A 110 -22.81 9.89 17.12
CA ALA A 110 -22.44 11.30 17.12
C ALA A 110 -23.71 12.18 16.99
N PRO A 111 -23.73 13.39 17.60
CA PRO A 111 -24.84 14.32 17.43
C PRO A 111 -25.07 14.64 15.95
N ALA A 112 -26.34 14.75 15.54
CA ALA A 112 -26.71 15.02 14.16
C ALA A 112 -26.00 16.28 13.62
N PRO A 113 -25.29 16.19 12.48
CA PRO A 113 -24.51 17.31 11.96
C PRO A 113 -25.41 18.41 11.41
N LYS A 114 -25.13 19.67 11.78
CA LYS A 114 -25.95 20.84 11.41
C LYS A 114 -26.09 21.06 9.91
N ASN A 115 -25.05 20.71 9.15
CA ASN A 115 -24.97 20.88 7.69
C ASN A 115 -25.06 19.54 6.94
N GLY A 116 -25.47 18.46 7.61
CA GLY A 116 -25.55 17.12 7.02
C GLY A 116 -24.21 16.40 6.85
N GLN A 117 -23.08 16.97 7.29
CA GLN A 117 -21.75 16.34 7.21
C GLN A 117 -21.09 16.27 8.60
N ALA A 118 -20.76 15.06 9.05
CA ALA A 118 -20.02 14.84 10.27
C ALA A 118 -18.57 15.34 10.16
N VAL A 119 -18.00 15.76 11.30
CA VAL A 119 -16.62 16.24 11.38
C VAL A 119 -15.69 15.05 11.66
N GLY A 120 -14.84 14.72 10.70
CA GLY A 120 -13.87 13.63 10.78
C GLY A 120 -13.07 13.51 9.49
N THR A 121 -12.13 12.56 9.45
CA THR A 121 -11.31 12.24 8.28
C THR A 121 -10.87 10.78 8.33
N ASN A 122 -10.64 10.17 7.17
CA ASN A 122 -9.82 8.96 7.09
C ASN A 122 -8.36 9.26 7.47
N THR A 123 -7.67 8.24 8.00
CA THR A 123 -6.23 8.22 8.29
C THR A 123 -5.65 6.87 7.87
N ILE A 124 -4.33 6.76 7.73
CA ILE A 124 -3.69 5.47 7.38
C ILE A 124 -3.90 4.42 8.49
N GLY A 125 -3.97 4.86 9.75
CA GLY A 125 -4.32 4.00 10.87
C GLY A 125 -4.56 4.78 12.16
N SER A 126 -4.87 4.05 13.24
CA SER A 126 -5.23 4.65 14.53
C SER A 126 -4.13 5.49 15.16
N SER A 127 -2.84 5.23 14.85
CA SER A 127 -1.74 6.04 15.36
C SER A 127 -1.85 7.50 14.92
N GLU A 128 -2.07 7.75 13.63
CA GLU A 128 -2.29 9.10 13.08
C GLU A 128 -3.56 9.73 13.67
N ALA A 129 -4.67 8.98 13.72
CA ALA A 129 -5.93 9.46 14.30
C ALA A 129 -5.77 9.88 15.78
N CYS A 130 -5.04 9.09 16.57
CA CYS A 130 -4.73 9.41 17.97
C CYS A 130 -3.85 10.65 18.10
N MET A 131 -2.86 10.84 17.22
CA MET A 131 -2.03 12.05 17.22
C MET A 131 -2.85 13.30 16.88
N LEU A 132 -3.73 13.23 15.89
CA LEU A 132 -4.66 14.31 15.54
C LEU A 132 -5.60 14.63 16.72
N GLY A 133 -6.19 13.60 17.34
CA GLY A 133 -7.01 13.73 18.54
C GLY A 133 -6.25 14.36 19.72
N GLY A 134 -4.99 13.94 19.93
CA GLY A 134 -4.10 14.47 20.95
C GLY A 134 -3.76 15.94 20.73
N MET A 135 -3.43 16.34 19.50
CA MET A 135 -3.21 17.74 19.15
C MET A 135 -4.47 18.58 19.36
N ALA A 136 -5.65 18.07 18.97
CA ALA A 136 -6.91 18.75 19.19
C ALA A 136 -7.22 18.93 20.69
N MET A 137 -6.93 17.92 21.53
CA MET A 137 -7.03 18.04 22.99
C MET A 137 -6.07 19.11 23.54
N LYS A 138 -4.80 19.08 23.13
CA LYS A 138 -3.77 20.05 23.54
C LYS A 138 -4.18 21.48 23.22
N TRP A 139 -4.65 21.75 22.00
CA TRP A 139 -5.05 23.10 21.59
C TRP A 139 -6.31 23.60 22.29
N ARG A 140 -7.31 22.72 22.50
CA ARG A 140 -8.50 23.09 23.29
C ARG A 140 -8.16 23.39 24.75
N TRP A 141 -7.24 22.63 25.35
CA TRP A 141 -6.76 22.90 26.70
C TRP A 141 -6.04 24.25 26.76
N ARG A 142 -5.10 24.51 25.84
CA ARG A 142 -4.34 25.76 25.80
C ARG A 142 -5.24 26.99 25.77
N LYS A 143 -6.25 27.00 24.90
CA LYS A 143 -7.21 28.11 24.77
C LYS A 143 -8.08 28.32 26.02
N ARG A 144 -8.27 27.30 26.86
CA ARG A 144 -9.01 27.42 28.14
C ARG A 144 -8.15 27.94 29.29
N MET A 145 -6.82 27.89 29.13
CA MET A 145 -5.86 28.37 30.11
C MET A 145 -5.42 29.82 29.85
N GLU A 146 -5.78 30.36 28.69
CA GLU A 146 -5.73 31.79 28.35
C GLU A 146 -6.95 32.52 28.92
#